data_AF-A0A8J8EWY0-F1
#
_entry.id   AF-A0A8J8EWY0-F1
#
_cell.length_a   1.000
_cell.length_b   1.000
_cell.length_c   1.000
_cell.angle_alpha   90.00
_cell.angle_beta   90.00
_cell.angle_gamma   90.00
#
_symmetry.space_group_name_H-M   'P 1'
#
loop_
_entity.id
_entity.type
_entity.pdbx_description
1 polymer ?
#
loop_
_entity_poly.entity_id
_entity_poly.type
_entity_poly.pdbx_seq_one_letter_code
_entity_poly.pdbx_strand_id
1 'polypeptide(L)'
;MKGVVPTATLTFITYLIFTGSASPFDLVTGIIVAISVGLLIGRYLVQNDTKAMNPTRWLWTVIYFIWYMLVAETKSHVDVMVRTITGKYEPGIVKVPIGVKTDYAKTLVANSITNTPGTVVVDLDDKYMYVNWINVTTEDPEQVKGEISADFEKFAKRIFE
;
A
#
# COMPACT_ATOMS: atom_id res chain seq x y z
N MET A 1 -21.19 -4.38 -15.35
CA MET A 1 -20.85 -5.33 -14.26
C MET A 1 -19.36 -5.40 -13.94
N LYS A 2 -18.47 -4.75 -14.70
CA LYS A 2 -17.04 -4.67 -14.39
C LYS A 2 -16.82 -4.16 -12.96
N GLY A 3 -15.97 -4.84 -12.21
CA GLY A 3 -15.58 -4.51 -10.84
C GLY A 3 -16.59 -4.90 -9.77
N VAL A 4 -17.81 -5.34 -10.14
CA VAL A 4 -18.86 -5.69 -9.16
C VAL A 4 -18.45 -6.92 -8.35
N VAL A 5 -18.03 -8.00 -9.02
CA VAL A 5 -17.70 -9.27 -8.35
C VAL A 5 -16.51 -9.12 -7.41
N PRO A 6 -15.34 -8.58 -7.83
CA PRO A 6 -14.20 -8.43 -6.93
C PRO A 6 -14.50 -7.54 -5.73
N THR A 7 -15.21 -6.42 -5.94
CA THR A 7 -15.62 -5.52 -4.85
C THR A 7 -16.59 -6.21 -3.90
N ALA A 8 -17.63 -6.88 -4.40
CA ALA A 8 -18.58 -7.61 -3.56
C ALA A 8 -17.88 -8.72 -2.76
N THR A 9 -16.99 -9.49 -3.36
CA THR A 9 -16.22 -10.53 -2.66
C THR A 9 -15.38 -9.93 -1.53
N LEU A 10 -14.65 -8.85 -1.80
CA LEU A 10 -13.84 -8.18 -0.78
C LEU A 10 -14.71 -7.62 0.34
N THR A 11 -15.80 -6.93 0.01
CA THR A 11 -16.76 -6.39 0.99
C THR A 11 -17.37 -7.49 1.85
N PHE A 12 -17.74 -8.64 1.27
CA PHE A 12 -18.29 -9.75 2.03
C PHE A 12 -17.29 -10.34 3.01
N ILE A 13 -16.05 -10.56 2.58
CA ILE A 13 -14.97 -11.06 3.45
C ILE A 13 -14.73 -10.06 4.58
N THR A 14 -14.61 -8.77 4.27
CA THR A 14 -14.46 -7.72 5.30
C THR A 14 -15.64 -7.70 6.25
N TYR A 15 -16.88 -7.79 5.76
CA TYR A 15 -18.07 -7.82 6.60
C TYR A 15 -18.00 -8.95 7.64
N LEU A 16 -17.68 -10.17 7.21
CA LEU A 16 -17.58 -11.32 8.11
C LEU A 16 -16.44 -11.19 9.13
N ILE A 17 -15.30 -10.61 8.73
CA ILE A 17 -14.19 -10.34 9.65
C ILE A 17 -14.63 -9.35 10.73
N PHE A 18 -15.36 -8.30 10.36
CA PHE A 18 -15.83 -7.27 11.30
C PHE A 18 -16.97 -7.74 12.20
N THR A 19 -17.89 -8.56 11.69
CA THR A 19 -18.95 -9.14 12.53
C THR A 19 -18.44 -10.24 13.45
N GLY A 20 -17.36 -10.94 13.07
CA GLY A 20 -16.82 -12.06 13.84
C GLY A 20 -17.77 -13.25 13.96
N SER A 21 -18.80 -13.31 13.10
CA SER A 21 -19.88 -14.29 13.15
C SER A 21 -20.25 -14.79 11.75
N ALA A 22 -20.57 -16.08 11.67
CA ALA A 22 -21.01 -16.75 10.44
C ALA A 22 -22.43 -17.32 10.59
N SER A 23 -23.28 -16.68 11.41
CA SER A 23 -24.68 -17.08 11.53
C SER A 23 -25.42 -16.91 10.18
N PRO A 24 -26.51 -17.65 9.92
CA PRO A 24 -27.28 -17.47 8.69
C PRO A 24 -27.75 -16.03 8.47
N PHE A 25 -28.07 -15.30 9.55
CA PHE A 25 -28.43 -13.89 9.49
C PHE A 25 -27.26 -13.02 9.00
N ASP A 26 -26.05 -13.23 9.52
CA ASP A 26 -24.85 -12.48 9.13
C ASP A 26 -24.42 -12.77 7.70
N LEU A 27 -24.56 -14.03 7.26
CA LEU A 27 -24.27 -14.42 5.88
C LEU A 27 -25.23 -13.72 4.89
N VAL A 28 -26.54 -13.72 5.19
CA VAL A 28 -27.55 -13.10 4.32
C VAL A 28 -27.37 -11.59 4.27
N THR A 29 -27.22 -10.95 5.43
CA THR A 29 -27.00 -9.49 5.50
C THR A 29 -25.69 -9.09 4.82
N GLY A 30 -24.62 -9.84 5.04
CA GLY A 30 -23.34 -9.64 4.37
C GLY A 30 -23.43 -9.75 2.85
N ILE A 31 -24.15 -10.74 2.31
CA ILE A 31 -24.36 -10.89 0.86
C ILE A 31 -25.11 -9.68 0.29
N ILE A 32 -26.19 -9.24 0.95
CA ILE A 32 -26.98 -8.09 0.53
C ILE A 32 -26.11 -6.82 0.49
N VAL A 33 -25.32 -6.57 1.54
CA VAL A 33 -24.40 -5.44 1.62
C VAL A 33 -23.33 -5.52 0.53
N ALA A 34 -22.69 -6.67 0.38
CA ALA A 34 -21.64 -6.91 -0.61
C ALA A 34 -22.11 -6.66 -2.04
N ILE A 35 -23.26 -7.20 -2.43
CA ILE A 35 -23.84 -6.98 -3.76
C ILE A 35 -24.18 -5.51 -3.96
N SER A 36 -24.79 -4.87 -2.96
CA SER A 36 -25.16 -3.44 -3.03
C SER A 36 -23.93 -2.57 -3.25
N VAL A 37 -22.88 -2.77 -2.46
CA VAL A 37 -21.60 -2.04 -2.58
C VAL A 37 -20.93 -2.33 -3.92
N GLY A 38 -20.89 -3.60 -4.34
CA GLY A 38 -20.33 -4.00 -5.63
C GLY A 38 -21.02 -3.31 -6.80
N LEU A 39 -22.36 -3.25 -6.80
CA LEU A 39 -23.15 -2.60 -7.85
C LEU A 39 -22.97 -1.08 -7.89
N LEU A 40 -22.89 -0.43 -6.72
CA LEU A 40 -22.76 1.03 -6.61
C LEU A 40 -21.35 1.51 -6.95
N ILE A 41 -20.33 0.84 -6.42
CA ILE A 41 -18.95 1.37 -6.37
C ILE A 41 -17.97 0.56 -7.23
N GLY A 42 -18.25 -0.72 -7.50
CA GLY A 42 -17.27 -1.63 -8.13
C GLY A 42 -16.69 -1.13 -9.45
N ARG A 43 -17.51 -0.47 -10.29
CA ARG A 43 -17.06 0.08 -11.59
C ARG A 43 -16.03 1.21 -11.47
N TYR A 44 -15.98 1.89 -10.33
CA TYR A 44 -15.08 3.00 -10.08
C TYR A 44 -13.80 2.53 -9.38
N LEU A 45 -13.89 1.48 -8.56
CA LEU A 45 -12.76 0.97 -7.77
C LEU A 45 -11.89 -0.02 -8.51
N VAL A 46 -12.45 -0.86 -9.39
CA VAL A 46 -11.72 -1.98 -10.01
C VAL A 46 -11.60 -1.77 -11.50
N GLN A 47 -10.37 -1.50 -11.95
CA GLN A 47 -10.06 -1.33 -13.36
C GLN A 47 -9.93 -2.64 -14.15
N ASN A 48 -9.66 -3.77 -13.48
CA ASN A 48 -9.50 -5.07 -14.14
C ASN A 48 -9.84 -6.23 -13.18
N ASP A 49 -10.98 -6.88 -13.42
CA ASP A 49 -11.51 -7.95 -12.58
C ASP A 49 -10.59 -9.18 -12.54
N THR A 50 -9.99 -9.56 -13.67
CA THR A 50 -9.06 -10.69 -13.76
C THR A 50 -7.82 -10.47 -12.91
N LYS A 51 -7.25 -9.25 -12.95
CA LYS A 51 -6.13 -8.89 -12.07
C LYS A 51 -6.57 -8.86 -10.60
N ALA A 52 -7.74 -8.30 -10.29
CA ALA A 52 -8.25 -8.19 -8.93
C ALA A 52 -8.55 -9.54 -8.27
N MET A 53 -8.98 -10.55 -9.04
CA MET A 53 -9.27 -11.89 -8.53
C MET A 53 -8.09 -12.86 -8.65
N ASN A 54 -6.92 -12.40 -9.10
CA ASN A 54 -5.77 -13.29 -9.29
C ASN A 54 -5.18 -13.71 -7.93
N PRO A 55 -5.18 -15.00 -7.58
CA PRO A 55 -4.71 -15.47 -6.28
C PRO A 55 -3.20 -15.25 -6.07
N THR A 56 -2.39 -15.25 -7.13
CA THR A 56 -0.95 -14.97 -7.04
C THR A 56 -0.69 -13.53 -6.60
N ARG A 57 -1.52 -12.57 -7.04
CA ARG A 57 -1.40 -11.17 -6.60
C ARG A 57 -1.75 -11.02 -5.12
N TRP A 58 -2.81 -11.69 -4.67
CA TRP A 58 -3.18 -11.73 -3.25
C TRP A 58 -2.12 -12.39 -2.38
N LEU A 59 -1.49 -13.47 -2.86
CA LEU A 59 -0.35 -14.07 -2.17
C LEU A 59 0.80 -13.07 -2.02
N TRP A 60 1.14 -12.33 -3.08
CA TRP A 60 2.14 -11.25 -2.99
C TRP A 60 1.72 -10.13 -2.05
N THR A 61 0.44 -9.77 -1.98
CA THR A 61 -0.09 -8.80 -1.01
C THR A 61 0.13 -9.27 0.43
N VAL A 62 -0.12 -10.55 0.72
CA VAL A 62 0.11 -11.14 2.05
C VAL A 62 1.60 -11.18 2.38
N ILE A 63 2.45 -11.62 1.45
CA ILE A 63 3.91 -11.62 1.63
C ILE A 63 4.42 -10.20 1.90
N TYR A 64 3.97 -9.24 1.10
CA TYR A 64 4.30 -7.83 1.28
C TYR A 64 3.83 -7.33 2.65
N PHE A 65 2.60 -7.62 3.07
CA PHE A 65 2.08 -7.20 4.37
C PHE A 65 2.93 -7.74 5.53
N ILE A 66 3.28 -9.03 5.51
CA ILE A 66 4.12 -9.64 6.55
C ILE A 66 5.52 -9.01 6.56
N TRP A 67 6.13 -8.85 5.39
CA TRP A 67 7.45 -8.21 5.28
C TRP A 67 7.40 -6.74 5.73
N TYR A 68 6.38 -5.99 5.33
CA TYR A 68 6.17 -4.60 5.69
C TYR A 68 6.07 -4.45 7.21
N MET A 69 5.16 -5.20 7.84
CA MET A 69 4.92 -5.15 9.29
C MET A 69 6.12 -5.58 10.13
N LEU A 70 6.84 -6.62 9.71
CA LEU A 70 7.91 -7.20 10.52
C LEU A 70 9.28 -6.56 10.25
N VAL A 71 9.56 -6.18 9.01
CA VAL A 71 10.89 -5.72 8.58
C VAL A 71 10.92 -4.21 8.39
N ALA A 72 10.08 -3.68 7.48
CA ALA A 72 10.13 -2.26 7.13
C ALA A 72 9.74 -1.38 8.33
N GLU A 73 8.60 -1.67 8.94
CA GLU A 73 8.06 -0.89 10.07
C GLU A 73 8.99 -0.95 11.29
N THR A 74 9.46 -2.15 11.67
CA THR A 74 10.40 -2.34 12.79
C THR A 74 11.71 -1.58 12.57
N LYS A 75 12.30 -1.68 11.37
CA LYS A 75 13.56 -0.98 11.04
C LYS A 75 13.41 0.53 11.16
N SER A 76 12.33 1.07 10.59
CA SER A 76 12.06 2.51 10.59
C SER A 76 11.74 3.04 11.99
N HIS A 77 10.98 2.31 12.81
CA HIS A 77 10.78 2.69 14.21
C HIS A 77 12.08 2.72 15.00
N VAL A 78 12.96 1.73 14.83
CA VAL A 78 14.26 1.71 15.50
C VAL A 78 15.12 2.90 15.09
N ASP A 79 15.19 3.21 13.80
CA ASP A 79 15.92 4.38 13.29
C ASP A 79 15.41 5.68 13.91
N VAL A 80 14.10 5.92 13.89
CA VAL A 80 13.49 7.12 14.49
C VAL A 80 13.70 7.19 16.00
N MET A 81 13.61 6.07 16.72
CA MET A 81 13.90 6.03 18.17
C MET A 81 15.36 6.45 18.45
N VAL A 82 16.32 5.88 17.71
CA VAL A 82 17.75 6.22 17.86
C VAL A 82 17.98 7.70 17.58
N ARG A 83 17.35 8.26 16.54
CA ARG A 83 17.46 9.69 16.20
C ARG A 83 16.85 10.59 17.26
N THR A 84 15.72 10.21 17.81
CA THR A 84 15.05 10.96 18.88
C THR A 84 15.93 11.03 20.13
N ILE A 85 16.62 9.94 20.47
CA ILE A 85 17.54 9.88 21.62
C ILE A 85 18.83 10.66 21.34
N THR A 86 19.40 10.54 20.14
CA THR A 86 20.71 11.13 19.81
C THR A 86 20.63 12.59 19.37
N GLY A 87 19.45 13.06 18.96
CA GLY A 87 19.25 14.40 18.40
C GLY A 87 19.88 14.60 17.02
N LYS A 88 20.26 13.52 16.32
CA LYS A 88 20.92 13.59 15.01
C LYS A 88 19.89 13.47 13.88
N TYR A 89 19.48 14.61 13.36
CA TYR A 89 18.56 14.75 12.23
C TYR A 89 19.19 15.62 11.15
N GLU A 90 18.90 15.28 9.89
CA GLU A 90 19.27 16.06 8.71
C GLU A 90 18.05 16.09 7.77
N PRO A 91 16.99 16.84 8.13
CA PRO A 91 15.72 16.77 7.42
C PRO A 91 15.80 17.47 6.07
N GLY A 92 15.14 16.90 5.06
CA GLY A 92 15.08 17.50 3.74
C GLY A 92 14.06 16.84 2.82
N ILE A 93 13.70 17.54 1.74
CA ILE A 93 12.86 17.00 0.68
C ILE A 93 13.75 16.45 -0.42
N VAL A 94 13.64 15.14 -0.67
CA VAL A 94 14.38 14.44 -1.72
C VAL A 94 13.45 14.02 -2.85
N LYS A 95 14.04 13.85 -4.03
CA LYS A 95 13.35 13.44 -5.24
C LYS A 95 13.61 11.96 -5.52
N VAL A 96 12.54 11.17 -5.63
CA VAL A 96 12.60 9.71 -5.77
C VAL A 96 12.03 9.29 -7.13
N PRO A 97 12.85 8.74 -8.05
CA PRO A 97 12.38 8.24 -9.35
C PRO A 97 11.37 7.09 -9.21
N ILE A 98 10.21 7.24 -9.84
CA ILE A 98 9.13 6.24 -9.84
C ILE A 98 9.46 5.15 -10.87
N GLY A 99 9.57 3.90 -10.43
CA GLY A 99 9.74 2.74 -11.31
C GLY A 99 8.47 1.95 -11.60
N VAL A 100 7.32 2.34 -11.04
CA VAL A 100 6.01 1.70 -11.22
C VAL A 100 5.10 2.51 -12.13
N LYS A 101 4.22 1.83 -12.88
CA LYS A 101 3.40 2.38 -13.96
C LYS A 101 1.96 2.62 -13.56
N THR A 102 1.38 1.72 -12.78
CA THR A 102 -0.07 1.79 -12.43
C THR A 102 -0.31 2.70 -11.24
N ASP A 103 -1.45 3.39 -11.24
CA ASP A 103 -1.83 4.27 -10.13
C ASP A 103 -1.95 3.50 -8.80
N TYR A 104 -2.49 2.27 -8.81
CA TYR A 104 -2.52 1.43 -7.61
C TYR A 104 -1.13 1.12 -7.07
N ALA A 105 -0.16 0.85 -7.95
CA ALA A 105 1.23 0.62 -7.54
C ALA A 105 1.86 1.89 -6.98
N LYS A 106 1.68 3.05 -7.64
CA LYS A 106 2.14 4.35 -7.14
C LYS A 106 1.55 4.65 -5.76
N THR A 107 0.25 4.44 -5.57
CA THR A 107 -0.44 4.64 -4.28
C THR A 107 0.08 3.70 -3.21
N LEU A 108 0.29 2.41 -3.51
CA LEU A 108 0.85 1.48 -2.53
C LEU A 108 2.24 1.93 -2.09
N VAL A 109 3.12 2.28 -3.03
CA VAL A 109 4.48 2.73 -2.73
C VAL A 109 4.45 4.02 -1.91
N ALA A 110 3.65 5.02 -2.31
CA ALA A 110 3.57 6.29 -1.61
C ALA A 110 3.07 6.15 -0.17
N ASN A 111 2.05 5.31 0.05
CA ASN A 111 1.54 5.00 1.38
C ASN A 111 2.54 4.16 2.20
N SER A 112 3.31 3.26 1.56
CA SER A 112 4.36 2.50 2.24
C SER A 112 5.42 3.44 2.81
N ILE A 113 5.90 4.37 1.98
CA ILE A 113 6.92 5.36 2.36
C ILE A 113 6.38 6.25 3.49
N THR A 114 5.13 6.69 3.39
CA THR A 114 4.52 7.59 4.39
C THR A 114 4.25 6.90 5.72
N ASN A 115 3.86 5.63 5.69
CA ASN A 115 3.61 4.89 6.92
C ASN A 115 4.90 4.44 7.62
N THR A 116 5.99 4.17 6.87
CA THR A 116 7.27 3.89 7.52
C THR A 116 7.82 5.13 8.23
N PRO A 117 8.06 5.07 9.56
CA PRO A 117 8.53 6.21 10.32
C PRO A 117 9.80 6.86 9.75
N GLY A 118 9.80 8.19 9.67
CA GLY A 118 10.93 8.98 9.21
C GLY A 118 10.81 9.49 7.78
N THR A 119 9.81 9.06 7.00
CA THR A 119 9.54 9.57 5.65
C THR A 119 8.07 9.92 5.44
N VAL A 120 7.79 10.93 4.63
CA VAL A 120 6.43 11.32 4.22
C VAL A 120 6.44 11.75 2.76
N VAL A 121 5.58 11.20 1.92
CA VAL A 121 5.39 11.69 0.54
C VAL A 121 4.60 12.99 0.59
N VAL A 122 5.14 14.05 0.00
CA VAL A 122 4.50 15.39 -0.01
C VAL A 122 3.88 15.73 -1.36
N ASP A 123 4.44 15.21 -2.44
CA ASP A 123 3.93 15.41 -3.79
C ASP A 123 4.34 14.25 -4.71
N LEU A 124 3.60 14.05 -5.80
CA LEU A 124 3.81 12.97 -6.75
C LEU A 124 3.46 13.42 -8.17
N ASP A 125 4.41 13.24 -9.10
CA ASP A 125 4.20 13.39 -10.54
C ASP A 125 4.33 12.03 -11.27
N ASP A 126 4.36 12.04 -12.60
CA ASP A 126 4.46 10.81 -13.40
C ASP A 126 5.82 10.09 -13.31
N LYS A 127 6.88 10.82 -12.98
CA LYS A 127 8.27 10.35 -13.00
C LYS A 127 8.88 10.31 -11.60
N TYR A 128 8.38 11.09 -10.66
CA TYR A 128 9.01 11.30 -9.36
C TYR A 128 8.00 11.45 -8.21
N MET A 129 8.41 10.94 -7.05
CA MET A 129 7.82 11.27 -5.76
C MET A 129 8.73 12.26 -5.04
N TYR A 130 8.14 13.25 -4.39
CA TYR A 130 8.83 14.16 -3.49
C TYR A 130 8.59 13.70 -2.06
N VAL A 131 9.66 13.37 -1.35
CA VAL A 131 9.61 12.76 -0.02
C VAL A 131 10.31 13.65 0.98
N ASN A 132 9.60 14.08 2.01
CA ASN A 132 10.21 14.66 3.19
C ASN A 132 10.82 13.53 4.03
N TRP A 133 12.13 13.58 4.26
CA TRP A 133 12.89 12.55 4.95
C TRP A 133 13.56 13.15 6.18
N ILE A 134 13.46 12.46 7.32
CA ILE A 134 14.01 12.90 8.61
C ILE A 134 15.54 12.96 8.64
N ASN A 135 16.19 12.21 7.75
CA ASN A 135 17.65 12.17 7.65
C ASN A 135 18.11 11.84 6.24
N VAL A 136 18.38 12.87 5.47
CA VAL A 136 18.93 12.78 4.13
C VAL A 136 20.39 12.29 4.21
N THR A 137 20.64 11.10 3.68
CA THR A 137 21.99 10.50 3.57
C THR A 137 22.64 10.80 2.22
N THR A 138 21.83 11.09 1.21
CA THR A 138 22.22 11.32 -0.18
C THR A 138 21.14 12.11 -0.91
N GLU A 139 21.55 12.90 -1.89
CA GLU A 139 20.65 13.62 -2.80
C GLU A 139 20.63 13.01 -4.20
N ASP A 140 21.46 11.99 -4.46
CA ASP A 140 21.46 11.29 -5.75
C ASP A 140 20.16 10.50 -5.92
N PRO A 141 19.34 10.78 -6.95
CA PRO A 141 18.00 10.20 -7.06
C PRO A 141 17.96 8.67 -7.10
N GLU A 142 18.97 8.01 -7.68
CA GLU A 142 19.01 6.55 -7.75
C GLU A 142 19.42 5.93 -6.41
N GLN A 143 20.32 6.58 -5.65
CA GLN A 143 20.64 6.15 -4.30
C GLN A 143 19.46 6.36 -3.35
N VAL A 144 18.77 7.52 -3.44
CA VAL A 144 17.55 7.78 -2.67
C VAL A 144 16.49 6.73 -2.95
N LYS A 145 16.31 6.35 -4.22
CA LYS A 145 15.41 5.25 -4.61
C LYS A 145 15.76 3.95 -3.91
N GLY A 146 17.04 3.59 -3.91
CA GLY A 146 17.55 2.39 -3.24
C GLY A 146 17.21 2.36 -1.75
N GLU A 147 17.28 3.51 -1.07
CA GLU A 147 17.05 3.60 0.38
C GLU A 147 15.56 3.71 0.76
N ILE A 148 14.75 4.39 -0.05
CA ILE A 148 13.37 4.76 0.33
C ILE A 148 12.31 3.90 -0.36
N SER A 149 12.43 3.57 -1.65
CA SER A 149 11.29 3.05 -2.42
C SER A 149 11.52 1.71 -3.12
N ALA A 150 12.77 1.30 -3.37
CA ALA A 150 13.08 0.16 -4.24
C ALA A 150 12.40 -1.15 -3.79
N ASP A 151 12.41 -1.45 -2.50
CA ASP A 151 11.77 -2.66 -1.97
C ASP A 151 10.24 -2.59 -2.11
N PHE A 152 9.64 -1.44 -1.83
CA PHE A 152 8.19 -1.24 -1.99
C PHE A 152 7.78 -1.37 -3.46
N GLU A 153 8.54 -0.78 -4.39
CA GLU A 153 8.28 -0.91 -5.83
C GLU A 153 8.35 -2.36 -6.30
N LYS A 154 9.31 -3.15 -5.79
CA LYS A 154 9.44 -4.57 -6.12
C LYS A 154 8.17 -5.36 -5.78
N PHE A 155 7.57 -5.11 -4.62
CA PHE A 155 6.31 -5.75 -4.24
C PHE A 155 5.12 -5.18 -5.01
N ALA A 156 5.04 -3.85 -5.15
CA ALA A 156 3.95 -3.18 -5.86
C ALA A 156 3.81 -3.66 -7.31
N LYS A 157 4.93 -3.90 -8.01
CA LYS A 157 4.93 -4.49 -9.35
C LYS A 157 4.25 -5.86 -9.38
N ARG A 158 4.58 -6.74 -8.43
CA ARG A 158 4.02 -8.10 -8.39
C ARG A 158 2.54 -8.11 -8.03
N ILE A 159 2.07 -7.13 -7.27
CA ILE A 159 0.68 -7.00 -6.84
C ILE A 159 -0.18 -6.35 -7.92
N PHE A 160 0.29 -5.25 -8.52
CA PHE A 160 -0.54 -4.39 -9.36
C PHE A 160 -0.19 -4.38 -10.85
N GLU A 161 1.01 -4.80 -11.26
CA GLU A 161 1.42 -4.83 -12.68
C GLU A 161 1.26 -6.20 -13.31
#